data_AF-A0A956EJ74-F1
#
_entry.id   AF-A0A956EJ74-F1
#
_cell.length_a   1.000
_cell.length_b   1.000
_cell.length_c   1.000
_cell.angle_alpha   90.00
_cell.angle_beta   90.00
_cell.angle_gamma   90.00
#
_symmetry.space_group_name_H-M   'P 1'
#
loop_
_entity.id
_entity.type
_entity.pdbx_description
1 polymer ?
#
loop_
_entity_poly.entity_id
_entity_poly.type
_entity_poly.pdbx_seq_one_letter_code
_entity_poly.pdbx_strand_id
1 'polypeptide(L)'
;MSAGIDLEELAKRESAQVEWKEGVADWHDVVENCVAFANDYHNLGGGYVVCGAAERKDAYGFPRVEMVGLAASDFKRIQGRVLDACNRNVSPPLAPLIQEIETADPARRVLVFIQPATRDAHSYRKESRASGDYFVRLDGRVIVAQNGLLRELLVRKQVLSPWDEREATSATSAAIDPLAVRAFLQKIGLWNSARSIEDFLNEPLSALAPVLGRIEPLSRELRPTHAAILMFGEAPQRLIPSAVAVFSIYPGIDRGESHAERHEIGGTIFAQVEQLFALLATENYGVTDKRSAEANISKYPKRALHEAVINALVHRDYEDREPVRVTVFSDRIEIYSPGGLPTGVDAEAFKAGTATPRWRNRSLAYFFNRLHLAQSEGQGIPTILREMRSGGSPDPTFLLGERSVTCVLPAHPRHAAMRELREIEREVMLGNSDSAGERLRELLGRDAYNERALELFCDVFILNHDPDGLAAWLRESRVILSRLGASTQVALAEALGQDATESAERQELIDELQALAAEGHLHEDHALRLVASLRRSGQH
;
A
#
# COMPACT_ATOMS: atom_id res chain seq x y z
N MET A 1 35.71 -9.13 39.23
CA MET A 1 36.40 -9.17 37.93
C MET A 1 35.34 -9.04 36.86
N SER A 2 35.13 -7.83 36.33
CA SER A 2 34.17 -7.63 35.24
C SER A 2 34.68 -8.39 34.03
N ALA A 3 33.86 -9.26 33.45
CA ALA A 3 34.16 -9.86 32.15
C ALA A 3 34.43 -8.71 31.17
N GLY A 4 35.67 -8.59 30.69
CA GLY A 4 36.02 -7.57 29.70
C GLY A 4 35.33 -7.87 28.38
N ILE A 5 34.88 -6.85 27.66
CA ILE A 5 34.38 -6.99 26.29
C ILE A 5 35.38 -7.73 25.40
N ASP A 6 34.91 -8.78 24.74
CA ASP A 6 35.64 -9.48 23.67
C ASP A 6 35.28 -8.85 22.32
N LEU A 7 36.28 -8.25 21.66
CA LEU A 7 36.09 -7.62 20.36
C LEU A 7 35.78 -8.64 19.25
N GLU A 8 36.30 -9.86 19.34
CA GLU A 8 35.98 -10.91 18.35
C GLU A 8 34.53 -11.38 18.48
N GLU A 9 33.97 -11.37 19.69
CA GLU A 9 32.54 -11.61 19.90
C GLU A 9 31.70 -10.44 19.35
N LEU A 10 32.13 -9.19 19.56
CA LEU A 10 31.45 -8.03 19.00
C LEU A 10 31.43 -8.03 17.47
N ALA A 11 32.49 -8.48 16.81
CA ALA A 11 32.53 -8.60 15.34
C ALA A 11 31.62 -9.69 14.79
N LYS A 12 31.15 -10.62 15.62
CA LYS A 12 30.11 -11.59 15.25
C LYS A 12 28.70 -11.01 15.40
N ARG A 13 28.53 -9.89 16.10
CA ARG A 13 27.23 -9.21 16.23
C ARG A 13 26.91 -8.45 14.95
N GLU A 14 25.63 -8.16 14.74
CA GLU A 14 25.20 -7.33 13.61
C GLU A 14 25.88 -5.96 13.67
N SER A 15 26.35 -5.47 12.52
CA SER A 15 26.91 -4.12 12.34
C SER A 15 25.97 -3.01 12.82
N ALA A 16 24.69 -3.31 13.05
CA ALA A 16 23.72 -2.39 13.63
C ALA A 16 24.09 -1.89 15.04
N GLN A 17 24.78 -2.70 15.87
CA GLN A 17 25.11 -2.37 17.28
C GLN A 17 26.58 -2.01 17.52
N VAL A 18 27.44 -2.11 16.51
CA VAL A 18 28.88 -1.85 16.65
C VAL A 18 29.33 -0.89 15.55
N GLU A 19 30.00 0.18 15.96
CA GLU A 19 30.64 1.13 15.08
C GLU A 19 32.17 1.01 15.23
N TRP A 20 32.86 0.62 14.15
CA TRP A 20 34.30 0.45 14.12
C TRP A 20 35.00 1.68 13.55
N LYS A 21 35.98 2.23 14.27
CA LYS A 21 36.82 3.33 13.83
C LYS A 21 38.29 2.99 14.06
N GLU A 22 39.01 2.74 12.96
CA GLU A 22 40.45 2.42 13.00
C GLU A 22 41.27 3.57 13.59
N GLY A 23 40.92 4.81 13.22
CA GLY A 23 41.41 6.03 13.82
C GLY A 23 40.27 7.04 13.99
N VAL A 24 40.47 8.05 14.83
CA VAL A 24 39.45 9.08 15.12
C VAL A 24 40.01 10.46 14.79
N ALA A 25 39.87 10.84 13.51
CA ALA A 25 40.21 12.18 13.05
C ALA A 25 39.14 13.19 13.52
N ASP A 26 37.86 12.87 13.31
CA ASP A 26 36.73 13.63 13.81
C ASP A 26 36.12 12.92 15.04
N TRP A 27 36.27 13.53 16.21
CA TRP A 27 35.69 13.00 17.44
C TRP A 27 34.20 13.32 17.57
N HIS A 28 33.66 14.25 16.77
CA HIS A 28 32.21 14.52 16.74
C HIS A 28 31.43 13.30 16.26
N ASP A 29 31.97 12.57 15.28
CA ASP A 29 31.39 11.33 14.75
C ASP A 29 31.22 10.26 15.84
N VAL A 30 32.13 10.19 16.81
CA VAL A 30 31.98 9.31 18.00
C VAL A 30 30.79 9.75 18.85
N VAL A 31 30.62 11.05 19.09
CA VAL A 31 29.48 11.59 19.86
C VAL A 31 28.16 11.36 19.13
N GLU A 32 28.12 11.56 17.80
CA GLU A 32 26.94 11.29 16.98
C GLU A 32 26.51 9.82 17.06
N ASN A 33 27.48 8.89 17.02
CA ASN A 33 27.22 7.47 17.21
C ASN A 33 26.69 7.17 18.61
N CYS A 34 27.29 7.73 19.68
CA CYS A 34 26.75 7.59 21.04
C CYS A 34 25.30 8.10 21.11
N VAL A 35 25.00 9.27 20.56
CA VAL A 35 23.63 9.83 20.55
C VAL A 35 22.67 8.92 19.79
N ALA A 36 23.08 8.40 18.64
CA ALA A 36 22.28 7.47 17.85
C ALA A 36 22.02 6.14 18.59
N PHE A 37 23.02 5.59 19.29
CA PHE A 37 22.87 4.40 20.12
C PHE A 37 21.99 4.66 21.34
N ALA A 38 22.08 5.82 21.98
CA ALA A 38 21.19 6.19 23.09
C ALA A 38 19.74 6.34 22.61
N ASN A 39 19.55 6.97 21.44
CA ASN A 39 18.25 7.13 20.79
C ASN A 39 17.66 5.80 20.30
N ASP A 40 18.49 4.78 20.04
CA ASP A 40 18.10 3.39 19.83
C ASP A 40 16.83 3.19 19.00
N TYR A 41 16.82 3.76 17.80
CA TYR A 41 15.62 3.87 16.96
C TYR A 41 14.97 2.50 16.65
N HIS A 42 15.80 1.47 16.44
CA HIS A 42 15.39 0.09 16.19
C HIS A 42 15.17 -0.75 17.45
N ASN A 43 15.33 -0.18 18.65
CA ASN A 43 15.15 -0.87 19.94
C ASN A 43 16.07 -2.10 20.09
N LEU A 44 17.35 -1.93 19.76
CA LEU A 44 18.39 -2.95 19.87
C LEU A 44 19.06 -2.97 21.25
N GLY A 45 18.81 -1.95 22.09
CA GLY A 45 19.36 -1.83 23.44
C GLY A 45 20.62 -0.96 23.56
N GLY A 46 21.02 -0.29 22.48
CA GLY A 46 22.22 0.55 22.42
C GLY A 46 23.34 -0.07 21.59
N GLY A 47 24.59 0.31 21.87
CA GLY A 47 25.73 -0.19 21.10
C GLY A 47 27.10 0.25 21.57
N TYR A 48 28.08 -0.03 20.73
CA TYR A 48 29.51 0.12 21.01
C TYR A 48 30.17 0.96 19.93
N VAL A 49 30.93 1.99 20.31
CA VAL A 49 31.84 2.70 19.41
C VAL A 49 33.27 2.29 19.75
N VAL A 50 33.89 1.51 18.86
CA VAL A 50 35.23 0.96 19.05
C VAL A 50 36.24 1.80 18.28
N CYS A 51 37.13 2.49 19.01
CA CYS A 51 38.15 3.37 18.45
C CYS A 51 39.55 2.75 18.57
N GLY A 52 40.29 2.69 17.47
CA GLY A 52 41.58 2.00 17.37
C GLY A 52 41.47 0.56 16.86
N ALA A 53 40.33 0.15 16.31
CA ALA A 53 40.16 -1.18 15.72
C ALA A 53 39.29 -1.11 14.47
N ALA A 54 39.47 -2.07 13.57
CA ALA A 54 38.69 -2.19 12.35
C ALA A 54 38.18 -3.61 12.15
N GLU A 55 36.98 -3.74 11.60
CA GLU A 55 36.49 -5.00 11.06
C GLU A 55 36.99 -5.18 9.62
N ARG A 56 37.56 -6.34 9.33
CA ARG A 56 38.01 -6.77 8.00
C ARG A 56 37.44 -8.16 7.71
N LYS A 57 37.46 -8.56 6.44
CA LYS A 57 37.17 -9.95 6.06
C LYS A 57 38.46 -10.73 5.91
N ASP A 58 38.49 -11.95 6.43
CA ASP A 58 39.60 -12.86 6.18
C ASP A 58 39.56 -13.43 4.74
N ALA A 59 40.53 -14.29 4.41
CA ALA A 59 40.64 -14.92 3.09
C ALA A 59 39.44 -15.81 2.72
N TYR A 60 38.60 -16.18 3.68
CA TYR A 60 37.42 -17.03 3.51
C TYR A 60 36.12 -16.22 3.62
N GLY A 61 36.19 -14.90 3.81
CA GLY A 61 35.04 -14.00 3.89
C GLY A 61 34.44 -13.83 5.28
N PHE A 62 35.03 -14.39 6.33
CA PHE A 62 34.56 -14.24 7.72
C PHE A 62 35.07 -12.93 8.35
N PRO A 63 34.29 -12.31 9.26
CA PRO A 63 34.69 -11.11 9.96
C PRO A 63 35.89 -11.38 10.89
N ARG A 64 36.89 -10.51 10.81
CA ARG A 64 38.11 -10.52 11.62
C ARG A 64 38.38 -9.12 12.13
N VAL A 65 38.67 -9.01 13.43
CA VAL A 65 39.05 -7.73 14.04
C VAL A 65 40.54 -7.51 13.89
N GLU A 66 40.91 -6.32 13.43
CA GLU A 66 42.27 -5.83 13.42
C GLU A 66 42.41 -4.70 14.45
N MET A 67 43.19 -4.95 15.51
CA MET A 67 43.44 -3.98 16.58
C MET A 67 44.71 -3.17 16.27
N VAL A 68 44.54 -1.98 15.69
CA VAL A 68 45.65 -1.06 15.37
C VAL A 68 46.11 -0.28 16.61
N GLY A 69 45.17 0.03 17.50
CA GLY A 69 45.34 0.77 18.74
C GLY A 69 45.61 2.26 18.54
N LEU A 70 45.17 3.06 19.52
CA LEU A 70 45.43 4.50 19.59
C LEU A 70 46.69 4.76 20.43
N ALA A 71 47.47 5.76 20.03
CA ALA A 71 48.56 6.27 20.87
C ALA A 71 47.99 6.93 22.14
N ALA A 72 48.75 6.93 23.24
CA ALA A 72 48.30 7.45 24.54
C ALA A 72 47.82 8.91 24.51
N SER A 73 48.42 9.75 23.66
CA SER A 73 48.00 11.15 23.46
C SER A 73 46.62 11.25 22.81
N ASP A 74 46.38 10.48 21.74
CA ASP A 74 45.11 10.46 21.05
C ASP A 74 44.01 9.81 21.90
N PHE A 75 44.33 8.72 22.60
CA PHE A 75 43.41 8.08 23.54
C PHE A 75 42.84 9.09 24.54
N LYS A 76 43.71 9.80 25.28
CA LYS A 76 43.30 10.80 26.28
C LYS A 76 42.54 11.96 25.64
N ARG A 77 43.00 12.43 24.47
CA ARG A 77 42.36 13.53 23.73
C ARG A 77 40.92 13.17 23.31
N ILE A 78 40.74 12.01 22.68
CA ILE A 78 39.44 11.52 22.20
C ILE A 78 38.52 11.26 23.39
N GLN A 79 38.98 10.52 24.39
CA GLN A 79 38.22 10.24 25.61
C GLN A 79 37.70 11.53 26.27
N GLY A 80 38.59 12.50 26.51
CA GLY A 80 38.22 13.75 27.16
C GLY A 80 37.23 14.59 26.33
N ARG A 81 37.47 14.73 25.02
CA ARG A 81 36.60 15.51 24.13
C ARG A 81 35.20 14.90 24.00
N VAL A 82 35.11 13.59 23.81
CA VAL A 82 33.84 12.88 23.67
C VAL A 82 33.03 12.98 24.97
N LEU A 83 33.64 12.72 26.13
CA LEU A 83 32.95 12.83 27.42
C LEU A 83 32.47 14.26 27.72
N ASP A 84 33.30 15.28 27.47
CA ASP A 84 32.92 16.68 27.69
C ASP A 84 31.73 17.07 26.80
N ALA A 85 31.77 16.68 25.53
CA ALA A 85 30.68 16.96 24.60
C ALA A 85 29.40 16.18 24.94
N CYS A 86 29.50 14.90 25.31
CA CYS A 86 28.35 14.12 25.77
C CYS A 86 27.66 14.77 26.99
N ASN A 87 28.43 15.43 27.87
CA ASN A 87 27.88 16.08 29.05
C ASN A 87 27.36 17.51 28.78
N ARG A 88 28.02 18.29 27.92
CA ARG A 88 27.73 19.73 27.74
C ARG A 88 26.94 20.09 26.49
N ASN A 89 27.09 19.28 25.45
CA ASN A 89 26.57 19.55 24.11
C ASN A 89 25.46 18.60 23.70
N VAL A 90 25.27 17.49 24.42
CA VAL A 90 24.12 16.59 24.25
C VAL A 90 23.02 16.97 25.24
N SER A 91 21.77 17.01 24.77
CA SER A 91 20.60 17.31 25.58
C SER A 91 19.47 16.29 25.33
N PRO A 92 19.03 15.55 26.37
CA PRO A 92 19.64 15.45 27.71
C PRO A 92 21.08 14.91 27.67
N PRO A 93 21.93 15.16 28.69
CA PRO A 93 23.33 14.74 28.66
C PRO A 93 23.50 13.21 28.68
N LEU A 94 24.60 12.73 28.12
CA LEU A 94 24.98 11.32 28.09
C LEU A 94 26.26 11.06 28.89
N ALA A 95 26.35 9.87 29.47
CA ALA A 95 27.53 9.37 30.16
C ALA A 95 27.85 7.95 29.67
N PRO A 96 28.47 7.80 28.48
CA PRO A 96 28.84 6.49 27.96
C PRO A 96 29.84 5.81 28.92
N LEU A 97 29.71 4.49 29.10
CA LEU A 97 30.70 3.71 29.83
C LEU A 97 31.93 3.56 28.94
N ILE A 98 33.11 3.54 29.55
CA ILE A 98 34.37 3.42 28.82
C ILE A 98 35.06 2.14 29.25
N GLN A 99 35.54 1.41 28.25
CA GLN A 99 36.47 0.30 28.45
C GLN A 99 37.73 0.51 27.63
N GLU A 100 38.87 0.26 28.27
CA GLU A 100 40.18 0.19 27.62
C GLU A 100 40.50 -1.28 27.34
N ILE A 101 41.00 -1.56 26.14
CA ILE A 101 41.45 -2.90 25.73
C ILE A 101 42.92 -2.81 25.31
N GLU A 102 43.73 -3.71 25.86
CA GLU A 102 45.15 -3.81 25.55
C GLU A 102 45.35 -4.36 24.13
N THR A 103 46.30 -3.79 23.38
CA THR A 103 46.73 -4.34 22.10
C THR A 103 48.02 -5.13 22.25
N ALA A 104 48.46 -5.81 21.17
CA ALA A 104 49.75 -6.49 21.15
C ALA A 104 50.95 -5.52 21.33
N ASP A 105 50.78 -4.24 20.97
CA ASP A 105 51.72 -3.17 21.27
C ASP A 105 51.36 -2.54 22.63
N PRO A 106 52.23 -2.66 23.67
CA PRO A 106 51.97 -2.08 24.98
C PRO A 106 51.79 -0.55 24.97
N ALA A 107 52.30 0.15 23.95
CA ALA A 107 52.17 1.59 23.82
C ALA A 107 50.83 2.04 23.21
N ARG A 108 49.98 1.09 22.78
CA ARG A 108 48.72 1.37 22.11
C ARG A 108 47.55 0.64 22.76
N ARG A 109 46.40 1.31 22.77
CA ARG A 109 45.17 0.85 23.42
C ARG A 109 43.96 1.08 22.53
N VAL A 110 42.99 0.18 22.59
CA VAL A 110 41.67 0.39 21.97
C VAL A 110 40.76 1.04 23.01
N LEU A 111 40.03 2.07 22.59
CA LEU A 111 39.07 2.80 23.40
C LEU A 111 37.66 2.41 22.96
N VAL A 112 36.88 1.84 23.88
CA VAL A 112 35.50 1.44 23.61
C VAL A 112 34.54 2.32 24.41
N PHE A 113 33.65 3.02 23.71
CA PHE A 113 32.49 3.67 24.31
C PHE A 113 31.29 2.73 24.24
N ILE A 114 30.72 2.40 25.39
CA ILE A 114 29.53 1.56 25.51
C ILE A 114 28.37 2.49 25.85
N GLN A 115 27.42 2.61 24.95
CA GLN A 115 26.28 3.49 25.11
C GLN A 115 24.98 2.67 25.13
N PRO A 116 24.40 2.44 26.31
CA PRO A 116 23.10 1.80 26.41
C PRO A 116 22.00 2.70 25.83
N ALA A 117 20.91 2.09 25.37
CA ALA A 117 19.70 2.81 25.03
C ALA A 117 19.14 3.55 26.26
N THR A 118 18.59 4.74 26.03
CA THR A 118 17.97 5.56 27.07
C THR A 118 16.46 5.70 26.83
N ARG A 119 15.72 6.25 27.81
CA ARG A 119 14.30 6.56 27.62
C ARG A 119 14.08 7.90 26.92
N ASP A 120 15.04 8.81 27.02
CA ASP A 120 14.93 10.16 26.48
C ASP A 120 15.34 10.23 25.00
N ALA A 121 14.86 11.27 24.31
CA ALA A 121 15.36 11.65 23.00
C ALA A 121 16.52 12.64 23.13
N HIS A 122 17.71 12.22 22.73
CA HIS A 122 18.94 12.99 22.82
C HIS A 122 19.24 13.72 21.51
N SER A 123 19.55 15.01 21.62
CA SER A 123 20.05 15.84 20.53
C SER A 123 21.49 16.25 20.82
N TYR A 124 22.30 16.46 19.78
CA TYR A 124 23.67 16.91 19.89
C TYR A 124 23.88 18.23 19.16
N ARG A 125 24.35 19.25 19.89
CA ARG A 125 24.67 20.57 19.38
C ARG A 125 26.17 20.73 19.17
N LYS A 126 26.61 20.64 17.92
CA LYS A 126 27.96 21.04 17.51
C LYS A 126 28.19 22.52 17.82
N GLU A 127 29.43 22.88 18.17
CA GLU A 127 29.81 24.24 18.57
C GLU A 127 29.47 25.30 17.51
N SER A 128 29.46 24.91 16.23
CA SER A 128 29.15 25.78 15.08
C SER A 128 27.65 25.99 14.81
N ARG A 129 26.73 25.34 15.55
CA ARG A 129 25.29 25.38 15.29
C ARG A 129 24.47 25.94 16.46
N ALA A 130 23.39 26.64 16.12
CA ALA A 130 22.47 27.23 17.08
C ALA A 130 21.57 26.18 17.78
N SER A 131 21.21 25.10 17.09
CA SER A 131 20.34 24.03 17.58
C SER A 131 21.04 22.68 17.57
N GLY A 132 20.57 21.77 18.43
CA GLY A 132 21.00 20.37 18.43
C GLY A 132 20.28 19.56 17.35
N ASP A 133 21.01 18.64 16.73
CA ASP A 133 20.48 17.68 15.78
C ASP A 133 20.23 16.34 16.50
N TYR A 134 19.14 15.65 16.16
CA TYR A 134 18.88 14.30 16.65
C TYR A 134 19.49 13.29 15.69
N PHE A 135 20.11 12.24 16.22
CA PHE A 135 20.79 11.22 15.42
C PHE A 135 20.15 9.86 15.66
N VAL A 136 20.01 9.07 14.60
CA VAL A 136 19.51 7.67 14.64
C VAL A 136 20.37 6.79 13.72
N ARG A 137 20.45 5.50 14.03
CA ARG A 137 21.09 4.52 13.14
C ARG A 137 20.04 3.84 12.26
N LEU A 138 20.23 3.91 10.94
CA LEU A 138 19.49 3.12 9.93
C LEU A 138 20.51 2.40 9.04
N ASP A 139 20.31 1.12 8.78
CA ASP A 139 21.17 0.30 7.88
C ASP A 139 22.68 0.41 8.17
N GLY A 140 23.03 0.45 9.47
CA GLY A 140 24.42 0.55 9.93
C GLY A 140 25.05 1.93 9.79
N ARG A 141 24.28 2.98 9.45
CA ARG A 141 24.77 4.36 9.31
C ARG A 141 24.05 5.29 10.26
N VAL A 142 24.78 6.27 10.79
CA VAL A 142 24.19 7.37 11.54
C VAL A 142 23.65 8.42 10.57
N ILE A 143 22.40 8.81 10.75
CA ILE A 143 21.75 9.88 10.01
C ILE A 143 21.12 10.90 10.96
N VAL A 144 20.96 12.13 10.49
CA VAL A 144 20.21 13.16 11.21
C VAL A 144 18.72 12.87 11.07
N ALA A 145 18.03 12.66 12.20
CA ALA A 145 16.59 12.53 12.23
C ALA A 145 15.94 13.89 11.95
N GLN A 146 15.24 14.00 10.83
CA GLN A 146 14.49 15.19 10.43
C GLN A 146 13.04 14.81 10.08
N ASN A 147 12.13 15.79 10.11
CA ASN A 147 10.73 15.62 9.69
C ASN A 147 10.05 14.41 10.36
N GLY A 148 9.47 13.50 9.57
CA GLY A 148 8.78 12.31 10.08
C GLY A 148 9.65 11.41 10.95
N LEU A 149 10.94 11.27 10.61
CA LEU A 149 11.90 10.44 11.36
C LEU A 149 12.16 11.00 12.77
N LEU A 150 12.34 12.32 12.88
CA LEU A 150 12.48 12.99 14.18
C LEU A 150 11.22 12.81 15.02
N ARG A 151 10.04 13.05 14.43
CA ARG A 151 8.78 12.94 15.16
C ARG A 151 8.52 11.52 15.64
N GLU A 152 8.78 10.53 14.80
CA GLU A 152 8.66 9.13 15.21
C GLU A 152 9.61 8.82 16.38
N LEU A 153 10.86 9.28 16.32
CA LEU A 153 11.79 9.16 17.45
C LEU A 153 11.21 9.79 18.73
N LEU A 154 10.73 11.03 18.66
CA LEU A 154 10.16 11.74 19.82
C LEU A 154 8.92 11.04 20.38
N VAL A 155 8.08 10.46 19.53
CA VAL A 155 6.90 9.68 19.95
C VAL A 155 7.33 8.39 20.64
N ARG A 156 8.31 7.66 20.10
CA ARG A 156 8.83 6.43 20.71
C ARG A 156 9.48 6.67 22.07
N LYS A 157 10.18 7.80 22.21
CA LYS A 157 10.80 8.26 23.46
C LYS A 157 9.81 8.94 24.41
N GLN A 158 8.52 8.93 24.09
CA GLN A 158 7.44 9.52 24.90
C GLN A 158 7.62 11.01 25.21
N VAL A 159 8.43 11.70 24.40
CA VAL A 159 8.62 13.16 24.48
C VAL A 159 7.44 13.87 23.82
N LEU A 160 6.84 13.24 22.81
CA LEU A 160 5.73 13.78 22.04
C LEU A 160 4.60 12.75 21.95
N SER A 161 3.35 13.15 22.19
CA SER A 161 2.20 12.26 21.95
C SER A 161 2.03 11.97 20.45
N PRO A 162 1.43 10.83 20.07
CA PRO A 162 0.96 10.59 18.70
C PRO A 162 0.13 11.76 18.20
N TRP A 163 0.25 12.10 16.91
CA TRP A 163 -0.31 13.34 16.37
C TRP A 163 -1.83 13.46 16.60
N ASP A 164 -2.57 12.37 16.45
CA ASP A 164 -4.02 12.33 16.61
C ASP A 164 -4.48 12.51 18.06
N GLU A 165 -3.60 12.24 19.03
CA GLU A 165 -3.83 12.46 20.47
C GLU A 165 -3.44 13.88 20.94
N ARG A 166 -2.76 14.67 20.10
CA ARG A 166 -2.35 16.03 20.45
C ARG A 166 -3.56 16.98 20.43
N GLU A 167 -3.56 17.93 21.36
CA GLU A 167 -4.55 19.01 21.43
C GLU A 167 -4.38 19.98 20.25
N ALA A 168 -5.48 20.31 19.58
CA ALA A 168 -5.52 21.39 18.63
C ALA A 168 -5.70 22.71 19.40
N THR A 169 -4.58 23.34 19.76
CA THR A 169 -4.54 24.53 20.63
C THR A 169 -5.31 25.72 20.08
N SER A 170 -5.51 25.80 18.76
CA SER A 170 -6.31 26.83 18.09
C SER A 170 -7.82 26.57 18.08
N ALA A 171 -8.28 25.43 18.62
CA ALA A 171 -9.67 25.02 18.62
C ALA A 171 -10.27 24.95 20.03
N THR A 172 -11.60 25.02 20.10
CA THR A 172 -12.40 24.81 21.31
C THR A 172 -13.49 23.76 21.02
N SER A 173 -14.31 23.42 22.02
CA SER A 173 -15.48 22.54 21.84
C SER A 173 -16.42 23.01 20.72
N ALA A 174 -16.46 24.30 20.40
CA ALA A 174 -17.26 24.85 19.30
C ALA A 174 -16.83 24.38 17.90
N ALA A 175 -15.63 23.80 17.75
CA ALA A 175 -15.20 23.22 16.48
C ALA A 175 -15.80 21.83 16.21
N ILE A 176 -16.41 21.21 17.22
CA ILE A 176 -16.95 19.85 17.19
C ILE A 176 -18.46 19.90 17.02
N ASP A 177 -18.99 19.10 16.09
CA ASP A 177 -20.41 18.86 15.93
C ASP A 177 -20.93 17.94 17.05
N PRO A 178 -21.74 18.46 17.98
CA PRO A 178 -22.29 17.68 19.09
C PRO A 178 -23.22 16.55 18.63
N LEU A 179 -23.92 16.72 17.50
CA LEU A 179 -24.82 15.70 16.95
C LEU A 179 -24.04 14.53 16.39
N ALA A 180 -22.91 14.79 15.71
CA ALA A 180 -22.01 13.75 15.22
C ALA A 180 -21.45 12.90 16.37
N VAL A 181 -20.98 13.55 17.45
CA VAL A 181 -20.49 12.83 18.65
C VAL A 181 -21.59 11.97 19.27
N ARG A 182 -22.79 12.53 19.43
CA ARG A 182 -23.94 11.79 19.99
C ARG A 182 -24.31 10.59 19.13
N ALA A 183 -24.46 10.76 17.82
CA ALA A 183 -24.80 9.70 16.88
C ALA A 183 -23.76 8.57 16.93
N PHE A 184 -22.48 8.94 16.98
CA PHE A 184 -21.38 8.00 17.13
C PHE A 184 -21.47 7.21 18.44
N LEU A 185 -21.61 7.89 19.59
CA LEU A 185 -21.69 7.24 20.90
C LEU A 185 -22.91 6.32 21.01
N GLN A 186 -24.04 6.67 20.39
CA GLN A 186 -25.22 5.81 20.31
C GLN A 186 -24.92 4.54 19.49
N LYS A 187 -24.27 4.69 18.33
CA LYS A 187 -23.91 3.57 17.44
C LYS A 187 -22.98 2.57 18.13
N ILE A 188 -22.05 3.03 18.97
CA ILE A 188 -21.13 2.15 19.71
C ILE A 188 -21.63 1.74 21.11
N GLY A 189 -22.87 2.11 21.46
CA GLY A 189 -23.53 1.72 22.71
C GLY A 189 -22.98 2.39 23.98
N LEU A 190 -22.27 3.52 23.86
CA LEU A 190 -21.68 4.25 25.00
C LEU A 190 -22.44 5.53 25.39
N TRP A 191 -23.50 5.89 24.66
CA TRP A 191 -24.27 7.08 24.96
C TRP A 191 -24.98 7.00 26.32
N ASN A 192 -24.83 8.06 27.11
CA ASN A 192 -25.50 8.26 28.38
C ASN A 192 -25.99 9.71 28.47
N SER A 193 -27.31 9.90 28.54
CA SER A 193 -27.94 11.23 28.61
C SER A 193 -27.66 11.98 29.91
N ALA A 194 -27.14 11.31 30.94
CA ALA A 194 -26.72 11.95 32.20
C ALA A 194 -25.35 12.65 32.09
N ARG A 195 -24.60 12.42 31.00
CA ARG A 195 -23.29 13.04 30.76
C ARG A 195 -23.40 14.08 29.65
N SER A 196 -22.64 15.16 29.79
CA SER A 196 -22.48 16.14 28.72
C SER A 196 -21.52 15.63 27.64
N ILE A 197 -21.54 16.25 26.47
CA ILE A 197 -20.60 15.93 25.38
C ILE A 197 -19.16 16.28 25.80
N GLU A 198 -18.98 17.35 26.54
CA GLU A 198 -17.66 17.74 27.06
C GLU A 198 -17.09 16.68 28.00
N ASP A 199 -17.92 16.04 28.84
CA ASP A 199 -17.49 14.92 29.68
C ASP A 199 -17.01 13.73 28.84
N PHE A 200 -17.73 13.40 27.75
CA PHE A 200 -17.35 12.33 26.84
C PHE A 200 -16.05 12.61 26.08
N LEU A 201 -15.78 13.88 25.78
CA LEU A 201 -14.55 14.27 25.10
C LEU A 201 -13.36 14.31 26.06
N ASN A 202 -13.56 14.82 27.28
CA ASN A 202 -12.51 15.00 28.28
C ASN A 202 -12.10 13.72 29.03
N GLU A 203 -12.93 12.68 28.99
CA GLU A 203 -12.68 11.42 29.67
C GLU A 203 -12.46 10.26 28.68
N PRO A 204 -11.63 9.26 29.03
CA PRO A 204 -11.45 8.09 28.18
C PRO A 204 -12.77 7.31 28.08
N LEU A 205 -13.20 7.01 26.85
CA LEU A 205 -14.42 6.22 26.60
C LEU A 205 -14.28 4.74 27.03
N SER A 206 -13.04 4.25 27.12
CA SER A 206 -12.67 2.94 27.66
C SER A 206 -11.20 2.95 28.06
N ALA A 207 -10.71 1.91 28.73
CA ALA A 207 -9.29 1.76 29.09
C ALA A 207 -8.33 1.79 27.88
N LEU A 208 -8.84 1.49 26.68
CA LEU A 208 -8.07 1.47 25.43
C LEU A 208 -8.36 2.68 24.52
N ALA A 209 -9.34 3.52 24.87
CA ALA A 209 -9.72 4.68 24.06
C ALA A 209 -8.87 5.89 24.45
N PRO A 210 -8.16 6.52 23.50
CA PRO A 210 -7.55 7.81 23.76
C PRO A 210 -8.60 8.87 24.08
N VAL A 211 -8.20 9.86 24.88
CA VAL A 211 -9.06 11.00 25.23
C VAL A 211 -9.19 11.93 24.02
N LEU A 212 -10.40 12.43 23.77
CA LEU A 212 -10.74 13.23 22.58
C LEU A 212 -10.67 14.74 22.79
N GLY A 213 -10.49 15.19 24.02
CA GLY A 213 -10.23 16.58 24.35
C GLY A 213 -9.68 16.70 25.76
N ARG A 214 -9.08 17.84 26.08
CA ARG A 214 -8.55 18.10 27.41
C ARG A 214 -8.98 19.48 27.84
N ILE A 215 -9.49 19.58 29.07
CA ILE A 215 -9.80 20.87 29.67
C ILE A 215 -8.47 21.53 30.06
N GLU A 216 -8.18 22.66 29.41
CA GLU A 216 -6.99 23.44 29.70
C GLU A 216 -7.04 23.99 31.14
N PRO A 217 -5.99 23.82 31.97
CA PRO A 217 -6.05 24.16 33.39
C PRO A 217 -6.38 25.63 33.68
N LEU A 218 -5.85 26.54 32.85
CA LEU A 218 -5.95 27.98 33.05
C LEU A 218 -7.26 28.55 32.49
N SER A 219 -7.52 28.34 31.20
CA SER A 219 -8.70 28.88 30.52
C SER A 219 -9.99 28.13 30.89
N ARG A 220 -9.85 26.89 31.36
CA ARG A 220 -10.95 25.92 31.57
C ARG A 220 -11.72 25.60 30.29
N GLU A 221 -11.18 25.95 29.13
CA GLU A 221 -11.74 25.58 27.84
C GLU A 221 -11.38 24.14 27.48
N LEU A 222 -12.33 23.40 26.92
CA LEU A 222 -12.06 22.10 26.33
C LEU A 222 -11.33 22.28 25.00
N ARG A 223 -10.09 21.79 24.93
CA ARG A 223 -9.28 21.70 23.71
C ARG A 223 -9.48 20.33 23.07
N PRO A 224 -10.14 20.21 21.90
CA PRO A 224 -10.27 18.93 21.22
C PRO A 224 -8.92 18.44 20.69
N THR A 225 -8.75 17.12 20.61
CA THR A 225 -7.59 16.53 19.92
C THR A 225 -7.77 16.58 18.40
N HIS A 226 -6.68 16.41 17.66
CA HIS A 226 -6.77 16.29 16.20
C HIS A 226 -7.67 15.13 15.77
N ALA A 227 -7.69 14.00 16.50
CA ALA A 227 -8.61 12.90 16.23
C ALA A 227 -10.08 13.34 16.34
N ALA A 228 -10.42 14.10 17.39
CA ALA A 228 -11.79 14.60 17.57
C ALA A 228 -12.21 15.52 16.43
N ILE A 229 -11.33 16.42 16.00
CA ILE A 229 -11.58 17.30 14.84
C ILE A 229 -11.80 16.49 13.57
N LEU A 230 -10.94 15.50 13.30
CA LEU A 230 -11.04 14.69 12.10
C LEU A 230 -12.32 13.83 12.04
N MET A 231 -12.82 13.39 13.19
CA MET A 231 -14.00 12.54 13.25
C MET A 231 -15.32 13.30 13.36
N PHE A 232 -15.31 14.41 14.10
CA PHE A 232 -16.52 15.10 14.55
C PHE A 232 -16.49 16.61 14.29
N GLY A 233 -15.45 17.14 13.65
CA GLY A 233 -15.40 18.57 13.35
C GLY A 233 -16.46 18.99 12.34
N GLU A 234 -17.09 20.15 12.52
CA GLU A 234 -18.04 20.70 11.53
C GLU A 234 -17.34 21.05 10.20
N ALA A 235 -16.10 21.55 10.29
CA ALA A 235 -15.26 21.87 9.14
C ALA A 235 -13.79 21.53 9.44
N PRO A 236 -13.41 20.24 9.47
CA PRO A 236 -12.08 19.78 9.89
C PRO A 236 -10.95 20.47 9.12
N GLN A 237 -11.17 20.74 7.83
CA GLN A 237 -10.19 21.36 6.94
C GLN A 237 -9.85 22.81 7.32
N ARG A 238 -10.66 23.51 8.12
CA ARG A 238 -10.28 24.84 8.64
C ARG A 238 -9.09 24.79 9.60
N LEU A 239 -8.98 23.69 10.34
CA LEU A 239 -7.92 23.45 11.32
C LEU A 239 -6.81 22.57 10.74
N ILE A 240 -7.17 21.64 9.85
CA ILE A 240 -6.25 20.67 9.25
C ILE A 240 -6.45 20.69 7.72
N PRO A 241 -5.94 21.72 7.01
CA PRO A 241 -6.24 21.92 5.58
C PRO A 241 -5.83 20.75 4.69
N SER A 242 -4.79 20.01 5.06
CA SER A 242 -4.33 18.85 4.31
C SER A 242 -5.21 17.61 4.49
N ALA A 243 -6.16 17.60 5.42
CA ALA A 243 -7.03 16.45 5.70
C ALA A 243 -8.11 16.24 4.64
N VAL A 244 -7.68 15.99 3.40
CA VAL A 244 -8.55 15.69 2.26
C VAL A 244 -8.07 14.44 1.53
N ALA A 245 -9.00 13.80 0.84
CA ALA A 245 -8.71 12.78 -0.15
C ALA A 245 -8.95 13.34 -1.56
N VAL A 246 -8.22 12.81 -2.53
CA VAL A 246 -8.40 13.14 -3.94
C VAL A 246 -8.74 11.86 -4.68
N PHE A 247 -9.87 11.84 -5.36
CA PHE A 247 -10.28 10.77 -6.24
C PHE A 247 -10.05 11.20 -7.70
N SER A 248 -9.43 10.34 -8.50
CA SER A 248 -9.14 10.64 -9.91
C SER A 248 -9.39 9.45 -10.80
N ILE A 249 -10.02 9.66 -11.96
CA ILE A 249 -10.25 8.62 -12.96
C ILE A 249 -9.43 8.94 -14.21
N TYR A 250 -8.66 7.95 -14.67
CA TYR A 250 -7.95 7.96 -15.95
C TYR A 250 -8.50 6.82 -16.82
N PRO A 251 -9.06 7.11 -18.01
CA PRO A 251 -9.55 6.08 -18.93
C PRO A 251 -8.42 5.13 -19.42
N GLY A 252 -7.19 5.63 -19.49
CA GLY A 252 -6.01 4.87 -19.86
C GLY A 252 -5.38 4.04 -18.74
N ILE A 253 -4.13 3.64 -18.99
CA ILE A 253 -3.24 2.93 -18.04
C ILE A 253 -2.20 3.86 -17.42
N ASP A 254 -2.08 5.09 -17.94
CA ASP A 254 -1.15 6.11 -17.51
C ASP A 254 -1.85 7.46 -17.27
N ARG A 255 -1.06 8.44 -16.78
CA ARG A 255 -1.53 9.79 -16.45
C ARG A 255 -1.35 10.79 -17.60
N GLY A 256 -0.99 10.33 -18.79
CA GLY A 256 -0.71 11.16 -19.98
C GLY A 256 -1.96 11.60 -20.74
N GLU A 257 -3.12 11.00 -20.44
CA GLU A 257 -4.39 11.37 -21.08
C GLU A 257 -4.92 12.73 -20.60
N SER A 258 -5.47 13.52 -21.53
CA SER A 258 -5.85 14.92 -21.33
C SER A 258 -7.11 15.16 -20.49
N HIS A 259 -7.91 14.13 -20.20
CA HIS A 259 -9.14 14.23 -19.42
C HIS A 259 -9.12 13.30 -18.21
N ALA A 260 -8.55 13.80 -17.11
CA ALA A 260 -8.71 13.19 -15.80
C ALA A 260 -9.88 13.87 -15.07
N GLU A 261 -10.90 13.10 -14.70
CA GLU A 261 -11.91 13.59 -13.77
C GLU A 261 -11.32 13.57 -12.36
N ARG A 262 -11.45 14.67 -11.62
CA ARG A 262 -10.84 14.80 -10.29
C ARG A 262 -11.85 15.37 -9.29
N HIS A 263 -12.01 14.65 -8.19
CA HIS A 263 -12.83 15.05 -7.05
C HIS A 263 -11.95 15.25 -5.83
N GLU A 264 -12.03 16.42 -5.21
CA GLU A 264 -11.49 16.65 -3.87
C GLU A 264 -12.57 16.37 -2.83
N ILE A 265 -12.20 15.57 -1.83
CA ILE A 265 -13.11 14.98 -0.86
C ILE A 265 -12.66 15.43 0.54
N GLY A 266 -13.43 16.34 1.12
CA GLY A 266 -13.22 16.91 2.45
C GLY A 266 -14.22 16.39 3.49
N GLY A 267 -14.42 17.16 4.56
CA GLY A 267 -15.26 16.76 5.68
C GLY A 267 -14.56 15.82 6.66
N THR A 268 -15.34 15.20 7.54
CA THR A 268 -14.82 14.23 8.53
C THR A 268 -14.27 12.99 7.82
N ILE A 269 -13.41 12.24 8.50
CA ILE A 269 -12.85 11.01 7.92
C ILE A 269 -13.95 10.00 7.57
N PHE A 270 -15.05 9.97 8.32
CA PHE A 270 -16.21 9.15 7.97
C PHE A 270 -16.87 9.61 6.66
N ALA A 271 -17.09 10.91 6.49
CA ALA A 271 -17.64 11.45 5.25
C ALA A 271 -16.73 11.17 4.05
N GLN A 272 -15.40 11.29 4.24
CA GLN A 272 -14.44 10.97 3.19
C GLN A 272 -14.50 9.49 2.78
N VAL A 273 -14.59 8.58 3.76
CA VAL A 273 -14.74 7.14 3.54
C VAL A 273 -16.02 6.84 2.75
N GLU A 274 -17.17 7.37 3.18
CA GLU A 274 -18.46 7.17 2.53
C GLU A 274 -18.46 7.69 1.08
N GLN A 275 -17.92 8.88 0.86
CA GLN A 275 -17.86 9.48 -0.48
C GLN A 275 -16.90 8.72 -1.41
N LEU A 276 -15.73 8.31 -0.92
CA LEU A 276 -14.80 7.49 -1.69
C LEU A 276 -15.43 6.14 -2.08
N PHE A 277 -16.19 5.51 -1.18
CA PHE A 277 -16.88 4.26 -1.50
C PHE A 277 -18.02 4.44 -2.48
N ALA A 278 -18.76 5.53 -2.40
CA ALA A 278 -19.79 5.83 -3.39
C ALA A 278 -19.17 5.96 -4.79
N LEU A 279 -18.06 6.71 -4.92
CA LEU A 279 -17.35 6.87 -6.19
C LEU A 279 -16.74 5.56 -6.69
N LEU A 280 -16.08 4.80 -5.81
CA LEU A 280 -15.52 3.49 -6.16
C LEU A 280 -16.60 2.47 -6.54
N ALA A 281 -17.79 2.52 -5.94
CA ALA A 281 -18.89 1.63 -6.29
C ALA A 281 -19.43 1.89 -7.69
N THR A 282 -19.43 3.16 -8.13
CA THR A 282 -19.77 3.55 -9.51
C THR A 282 -18.78 2.97 -10.51
N GLU A 283 -17.48 3.05 -10.21
CA GLU A 283 -16.41 2.52 -11.08
C GLU A 283 -16.26 0.99 -11.00
N ASN A 284 -16.68 0.38 -9.90
CA ASN A 284 -16.62 -1.07 -9.67
C ASN A 284 -17.91 -1.78 -10.13
N TYR A 285 -18.30 -1.55 -11.39
CA TYR A 285 -19.46 -2.22 -11.97
C TYR A 285 -19.23 -3.73 -12.07
N GLY A 286 -20.28 -4.51 -11.81
CA GLY A 286 -20.27 -5.95 -12.03
C GLY A 286 -20.43 -6.27 -13.50
N VAL A 287 -19.67 -7.24 -14.00
CA VAL A 287 -19.93 -7.82 -15.32
C VAL A 287 -20.83 -9.04 -15.13
N THR A 288 -21.98 -8.98 -15.79
CA THR A 288 -22.91 -10.11 -15.94
C THR A 288 -22.67 -10.72 -17.30
N ASP A 289 -22.18 -11.96 -17.33
CA ASP A 289 -22.34 -12.79 -18.51
C ASP A 289 -23.61 -13.62 -18.32
N LYS A 290 -24.69 -13.25 -19.03
CA LYS A 290 -25.99 -13.95 -18.93
C LYS A 290 -25.93 -15.39 -19.46
N ARG A 291 -24.85 -15.76 -20.16
CA ARG A 291 -24.66 -17.09 -20.75
C ARG A 291 -23.74 -17.98 -19.91
N SER A 292 -22.99 -17.39 -18.97
CA SER A 292 -22.22 -18.14 -17.98
C SER A 292 -23.10 -18.50 -16.79
N ALA A 293 -22.96 -19.74 -16.28
CA ALA A 293 -23.55 -20.13 -15.00
C ALA A 293 -22.86 -19.48 -13.79
N GLU A 294 -21.76 -18.75 -14.02
CA GLU A 294 -20.99 -18.10 -12.96
C GLU A 294 -21.60 -16.75 -12.55
N ALA A 295 -21.55 -16.48 -11.25
CA ALA A 295 -22.09 -15.26 -10.66
C ALA A 295 -21.37 -14.00 -11.19
N ASN A 296 -22.08 -12.86 -11.19
CA ASN A 296 -21.53 -11.55 -11.54
C ASN A 296 -20.20 -11.27 -10.84
N ILE A 297 -19.14 -11.08 -11.62
CA ILE A 297 -17.81 -10.77 -11.09
C ILE A 297 -17.60 -9.26 -11.15
N SER A 298 -17.50 -8.64 -9.97
CA SER A 298 -17.06 -7.25 -9.83
C SER A 298 -15.61 -7.08 -10.23
N LYS A 299 -15.25 -5.90 -10.76
CA LYS A 299 -13.87 -5.57 -11.17
C LYS A 299 -12.88 -5.72 -10.02
N TYR A 300 -13.33 -5.40 -8.81
CA TYR A 300 -12.58 -5.53 -7.56
C TYR A 300 -13.49 -6.06 -6.43
N PRO A 301 -12.99 -6.94 -5.54
CA PRO A 301 -13.73 -7.33 -4.34
C PRO A 301 -14.03 -6.11 -3.45
N LYS A 302 -15.32 -5.88 -3.15
CA LYS A 302 -15.76 -4.72 -2.36
C LYS A 302 -15.05 -4.61 -1.00
N ARG A 303 -14.82 -5.75 -0.34
CA ARG A 303 -14.15 -5.79 0.96
C ARG A 303 -12.67 -5.41 0.89
N ALA A 304 -11.97 -5.80 -0.19
CA ALA A 304 -10.58 -5.39 -0.41
C ALA A 304 -10.48 -3.88 -0.63
N LEU A 305 -11.37 -3.29 -1.44
CA LEU A 305 -11.46 -1.84 -1.62
C LEU A 305 -11.74 -1.11 -0.31
N HIS A 306 -12.71 -1.63 0.47
CA HIS A 306 -13.09 -1.06 1.76
C HIS A 306 -11.91 -0.95 2.72
N GLU A 307 -11.21 -2.07 2.89
CA GLU A 307 -10.07 -2.19 3.78
C GLU A 307 -8.89 -1.33 3.30
N ALA A 308 -8.63 -1.27 1.98
CA ALA A 308 -7.54 -0.47 1.44
C ALA A 308 -7.74 1.04 1.63
N VAL A 309 -8.96 1.56 1.41
CA VAL A 309 -9.28 2.98 1.61
C VAL A 309 -9.22 3.37 3.09
N ILE A 310 -9.78 2.54 3.97
CA ILE A 310 -9.74 2.80 5.41
C ILE A 310 -8.32 2.80 5.91
N ASN A 311 -7.50 1.82 5.50
CA ASN A 311 -6.09 1.79 5.86
C ASN A 311 -5.35 3.04 5.38
N ALA A 312 -5.62 3.50 4.16
CA ALA A 312 -5.01 4.72 3.62
C ALA A 312 -5.35 5.98 4.43
N LEU A 313 -6.58 6.12 4.93
CA LEU A 313 -7.02 7.27 5.72
C LEU A 313 -6.62 7.17 7.20
N VAL A 314 -6.75 5.99 7.82
CA VAL A 314 -6.45 5.77 9.25
C VAL A 314 -4.95 5.78 9.51
N HIS A 315 -4.14 5.22 8.61
CA HIS A 315 -2.68 5.17 8.78
C HIS A 315 -1.93 6.34 8.14
N ARG A 316 -2.65 7.30 7.58
CA ARG A 316 -2.11 8.52 6.98
C ARG A 316 -1.19 9.29 7.94
N ASP A 317 -0.08 9.80 7.45
CA ASP A 317 0.62 10.90 8.11
C ASP A 317 -0.11 12.23 7.85
N TYR A 318 -0.88 12.69 8.83
CA TYR A 318 -1.63 13.95 8.76
C TYR A 318 -0.76 15.20 8.95
N GLU A 319 0.51 15.05 9.34
CA GLU A 319 1.46 16.16 9.37
C GLU A 319 2.03 16.44 7.97
N ASP A 320 1.95 15.47 7.05
CA ASP A 320 2.24 15.69 5.64
C ASP A 320 1.08 16.48 4.97
N ARG A 321 1.45 17.37 4.06
CA ARG A 321 0.48 18.20 3.33
C ARG A 321 -0.13 17.46 2.15
N GLU A 322 0.47 16.35 1.70
CA GLU A 322 -0.08 15.58 0.60
C GLU A 322 -1.39 14.87 0.98
N PRO A 323 -2.41 14.88 0.11
CA PRO A 323 -3.65 14.17 0.36
C PRO A 323 -3.49 12.66 0.13
N VAL A 324 -4.43 11.88 0.67
CA VAL A 324 -4.64 10.51 0.19
C VAL A 324 -5.14 10.60 -1.26
N ARG A 325 -4.59 9.81 -2.17
CA ARG A 325 -5.01 9.80 -3.58
C ARG A 325 -5.54 8.42 -3.93
N VAL A 326 -6.78 8.37 -4.41
CA VAL A 326 -7.38 7.17 -4.99
C VAL A 326 -7.46 7.40 -6.49
N THR A 327 -6.61 6.72 -7.23
CA THR A 327 -6.53 6.86 -8.69
C THR A 327 -7.04 5.59 -9.34
N VAL A 328 -8.12 5.72 -10.10
CA VAL A 328 -8.70 4.63 -10.87
C VAL A 328 -8.13 4.70 -12.27
N PHE A 329 -7.40 3.66 -12.66
CA PHE A 329 -7.05 3.39 -14.03
C PHE A 329 -7.99 2.33 -14.59
N SER A 330 -7.90 2.16 -15.89
CA SER A 330 -8.68 1.12 -16.57
C SER A 330 -8.30 -0.30 -16.17
N ASP A 331 -7.04 -0.56 -15.79
CA ASP A 331 -6.51 -1.88 -15.43
C ASP A 331 -6.28 -2.07 -13.92
N ARG A 332 -6.24 -1.00 -13.12
CA ARG A 332 -5.93 -1.06 -11.68
C ARG A 332 -6.49 0.13 -10.91
N ILE A 333 -6.51 0.01 -9.59
CA ILE A 333 -6.73 1.13 -8.67
C ILE A 333 -5.45 1.33 -7.85
N GLU A 334 -4.96 2.56 -7.79
CA GLU A 334 -3.85 2.97 -6.93
C GLU A 334 -4.38 3.79 -5.76
N ILE A 335 -4.16 3.32 -4.54
CA ILE A 335 -4.51 4.01 -3.30
C ILE A 335 -3.21 4.44 -2.63
N TYR A 336 -2.86 5.71 -2.81
CA TYR A 336 -1.69 6.37 -2.23
C TYR A 336 -2.04 6.98 -0.88
N SER A 337 -1.21 6.70 0.13
CA SER A 337 -1.26 7.35 1.44
C SER A 337 0.11 7.95 1.80
N PRO A 338 0.16 9.22 2.26
CA PRO A 338 1.38 9.82 2.75
C PRO A 338 1.82 9.22 4.09
N GLY A 339 3.14 9.18 4.28
CA GLY A 339 3.82 8.50 5.38
C GLY A 339 4.27 7.09 4.98
N GLY A 340 5.55 6.75 5.22
CA GLY A 340 6.08 5.41 4.98
C GLY A 340 5.54 4.37 5.98
N LEU A 341 6.10 3.17 5.99
CA LEU A 341 5.77 2.20 7.03
C LEU A 341 6.22 2.71 8.42
N PRO A 342 5.46 2.45 9.50
CA PRO A 342 5.94 2.69 10.85
C PRO A 342 7.23 1.91 11.11
N THR A 343 8.20 2.50 11.80
CA THR A 343 9.50 1.85 11.98
C THR A 343 9.37 0.59 12.84
N GLY A 344 10.04 -0.48 12.40
CA GLY A 344 9.99 -1.81 13.01
C GLY A 344 8.88 -2.68 12.43
N VAL A 345 8.13 -2.18 11.45
CA VAL A 345 7.33 -3.02 10.55
C VAL A 345 8.26 -3.46 9.41
N ASP A 346 8.51 -4.76 9.33
CA ASP A 346 9.29 -5.32 8.23
C ASP A 346 8.52 -5.21 6.91
N ALA A 347 9.21 -4.76 5.86
CA ALA A 347 8.60 -4.48 4.56
C ALA A 347 8.10 -5.76 3.88
N GLU A 348 8.85 -6.85 3.99
CA GLU A 348 8.49 -8.12 3.35
C GLU A 348 7.37 -8.82 4.13
N ALA A 349 7.43 -8.81 5.46
CA ALA A 349 6.33 -9.26 6.32
C ALA A 349 5.06 -8.43 6.09
N PHE A 350 5.18 -7.12 5.84
CA PHE A 350 4.04 -6.26 5.53
C PHE A 350 3.38 -6.70 4.21
N LYS A 351 4.17 -6.87 3.14
CA LYS A 351 3.67 -7.35 1.84
C LYS A 351 3.04 -8.73 1.95
N ALA A 352 3.60 -9.61 2.79
CA ALA A 352 3.06 -10.95 3.05
C ALA A 352 1.82 -10.96 3.98
N GLY A 353 1.46 -9.81 4.58
CA GLY A 353 0.39 -9.72 5.57
C GLY A 353 0.72 -10.37 6.92
N THR A 354 1.99 -10.64 7.21
CA THR A 354 2.44 -11.28 8.47
C THR A 354 3.10 -10.29 9.44
N ALA A 355 3.22 -9.02 9.06
CA ALA A 355 3.81 -8.01 9.92
C ALA A 355 3.02 -7.79 11.21
N THR A 356 3.75 -7.49 12.29
CA THR A 356 3.13 -7.07 13.55
C THR A 356 2.36 -5.77 13.34
N PRO A 357 1.08 -5.69 13.76
CA PRO A 357 0.28 -4.49 13.57
C PRO A 357 0.87 -3.31 14.33
N ARG A 358 1.01 -2.17 13.64
CA ARG A 358 1.37 -0.89 14.25
C ARG A 358 0.50 0.23 13.69
N TRP A 359 -0.04 1.03 14.60
CA TRP A 359 -0.93 2.14 14.26
C TRP A 359 -0.18 3.46 14.40
N ARG A 360 -0.23 4.27 13.33
CA ARG A 360 0.28 5.64 13.36
C ARG A 360 -0.66 6.54 14.17
N ASN A 361 -1.97 6.41 13.92
CA ASN A 361 -3.02 7.17 14.59
C ASN A 361 -3.87 6.22 15.44
N ARG A 362 -3.54 6.09 16.73
CA ARG A 362 -4.14 5.10 17.63
C ARG A 362 -5.60 5.39 17.95
N SER A 363 -5.94 6.67 18.08
CA SER A 363 -7.30 7.13 18.30
C SER A 363 -8.15 6.75 17.10
N LEU A 364 -7.73 7.12 15.89
CA LEU A 364 -8.47 6.80 14.67
C LEU A 364 -8.67 5.28 14.51
N ALA A 365 -7.63 4.49 14.73
CA ALA A 365 -7.71 3.02 14.67
C ALA A 365 -8.71 2.45 15.68
N TYR A 366 -8.69 2.93 16.92
CA TYR A 366 -9.66 2.53 17.95
C TYR A 366 -11.10 2.77 17.49
N PHE A 367 -11.41 3.96 16.97
CA PHE A 367 -12.77 4.32 16.57
C PHE A 367 -13.25 3.54 15.34
N PHE A 368 -12.40 3.34 14.34
CA PHE A 368 -12.72 2.55 13.15
C PHE A 368 -12.96 1.07 13.48
N ASN A 369 -12.20 0.51 14.42
CA ASN A 369 -12.42 -0.85 14.92
C ASN A 369 -13.78 -0.97 15.66
N ARG A 370 -14.13 0.01 16.51
CA ARG A 370 -15.39 0.02 17.26
C ARG A 370 -16.63 0.16 16.37
N LEU A 371 -16.49 0.77 15.20
CA LEU A 371 -17.57 0.90 14.22
C LEU A 371 -17.69 -0.31 13.29
N HIS A 372 -16.83 -1.34 13.45
CA HIS A 372 -16.71 -2.47 12.52
C HIS A 372 -16.45 -2.03 11.06
N LEU A 373 -15.86 -0.85 10.88
CA LEU A 373 -15.46 -0.34 9.58
C LEU A 373 -14.09 -0.91 9.19
N ALA A 374 -13.20 -1.14 10.17
CA ALA A 374 -11.95 -1.88 9.97
C ALA A 374 -12.05 -3.28 10.59
N GLN A 375 -11.31 -4.23 10.03
CA GLN A 375 -11.11 -5.55 10.68
C GLN A 375 -10.24 -5.41 11.94
N SER A 376 -10.38 -6.39 12.84
CA SER A 376 -9.58 -6.50 14.07
C SER A 376 -8.07 -6.39 13.81
N GLU A 377 -7.32 -6.02 14.85
CA GLU A 377 -5.89 -5.68 14.75
C GLU A 377 -5.08 -6.69 13.91
N GLY A 378 -4.33 -6.20 12.92
CA GLY A 378 -3.44 -7.01 12.09
C GLY A 378 -4.12 -7.81 10.97
N GLN A 379 -5.44 -7.72 10.79
CA GLN A 379 -6.14 -8.49 9.76
C GLN A 379 -6.37 -7.73 8.45
N GLY A 380 -6.05 -6.43 8.39
CA GLY A 380 -6.33 -5.59 7.23
C GLY A 380 -5.63 -6.07 5.95
N ILE A 381 -4.30 -6.09 5.94
CA ILE A 381 -3.52 -6.56 4.77
C ILE A 381 -3.83 -8.02 4.41
N PRO A 382 -3.88 -8.98 5.36
CA PRO A 382 -4.35 -10.34 5.09
C PRO A 382 -5.73 -10.40 4.45
N THR A 383 -6.65 -9.53 4.84
CA THR A 383 -7.99 -9.47 4.27
C THR A 383 -7.93 -9.01 2.82
N ILE A 384 -7.17 -7.95 2.49
CA ILE A 384 -7.01 -7.50 1.10
C ILE A 384 -6.46 -8.66 0.24
N LEU A 385 -5.38 -9.31 0.68
CA LEU A 385 -4.77 -10.45 -0.01
C LEU A 385 -5.77 -11.60 -0.21
N ARG A 386 -6.46 -12.01 0.85
CA ARG A 386 -7.43 -13.12 0.82
C ARG A 386 -8.59 -12.82 -0.13
N GLU A 387 -9.18 -11.62 -0.03
CA GLU A 387 -10.38 -11.25 -0.79
C GLU A 387 -10.05 -11.11 -2.29
N MET A 388 -8.86 -10.59 -2.64
CA MET A 388 -8.37 -10.54 -4.03
C MET A 388 -8.23 -11.94 -4.62
N ARG A 389 -7.57 -12.86 -3.90
CA ARG A 389 -7.40 -14.25 -4.33
C ARG A 389 -8.73 -15.00 -4.45
N SER A 390 -9.60 -14.90 -3.45
CA SER A 390 -10.92 -15.55 -3.50
C SER A 390 -11.82 -14.98 -4.59
N GLY A 391 -11.61 -13.72 -4.96
CA GLY A 391 -12.31 -13.08 -6.06
C GLY A 391 -11.73 -13.37 -7.44
N GLY A 392 -10.66 -14.17 -7.57
CA GLY A 392 -10.00 -14.46 -8.86
C GLY A 392 -9.16 -13.32 -9.43
N SER A 393 -8.91 -12.27 -8.64
CA SER A 393 -8.07 -11.14 -9.04
C SER A 393 -6.60 -11.41 -8.70
N PRO A 394 -5.63 -10.84 -9.45
CA PRO A 394 -4.22 -10.91 -9.08
C PRO A 394 -3.95 -10.33 -7.70
N ASP A 395 -2.87 -10.79 -7.06
CA ASP A 395 -2.48 -10.27 -5.76
C ASP A 395 -2.22 -8.75 -5.82
N PRO A 396 -2.62 -8.00 -4.78
CA PRO A 396 -2.31 -6.58 -4.66
C PRO A 396 -0.80 -6.36 -4.55
N THR A 397 -0.32 -5.24 -5.10
CA THR A 397 1.09 -4.82 -4.96
C THR A 397 1.18 -3.64 -4.00
N PHE A 398 2.09 -3.71 -3.03
CA PHE A 398 2.36 -2.61 -2.10
C PHE A 398 3.69 -1.94 -2.47
N LEU A 399 3.61 -0.70 -2.96
CA LEU A 399 4.79 0.13 -3.22
C LEU A 399 5.12 0.91 -1.95
N LEU A 400 6.22 0.52 -1.31
CA LEU A 400 6.68 1.08 -0.04
C LEU A 400 7.80 2.09 -0.32
N GLY A 401 7.54 3.37 -0.09
CA GLY A 401 8.55 4.41 -0.09
C GLY A 401 8.86 4.89 1.32
N GLU A 402 9.95 5.64 1.48
CA GLU A 402 10.34 6.22 2.77
C GLU A 402 9.23 7.13 3.36
N ARG A 403 8.47 7.80 2.50
CA ARG A 403 7.47 8.80 2.87
C ARG A 403 6.06 8.50 2.35
N SER A 404 5.82 7.31 1.82
CA SER A 404 4.51 6.97 1.27
C SER A 404 4.30 5.47 1.18
N VAL A 405 3.05 5.05 1.25
CA VAL A 405 2.62 3.69 0.94
C VAL A 405 1.56 3.76 -0.15
N THR A 406 1.74 3.00 -1.23
CA THR A 406 0.72 2.85 -2.28
C THR A 406 0.25 1.41 -2.36
N CYS A 407 -1.05 1.19 -2.19
CA CYS A 407 -1.71 -0.08 -2.45
C CYS A 407 -2.21 -0.08 -3.89
N VAL A 408 -1.73 -1.00 -4.71
CA VAL A 408 -2.14 -1.19 -6.10
C VAL A 408 -3.00 -2.44 -6.18
N LEU A 409 -4.25 -2.27 -6.58
CA LEU A 409 -5.22 -3.35 -6.77
C LEU A 409 -5.41 -3.58 -8.28
N PRO A 410 -4.91 -4.69 -8.85
CA PRO A 410 -5.16 -5.04 -10.24
C PRO A 410 -6.62 -5.41 -10.48
N ALA A 411 -7.18 -5.02 -11.63
CA ALA A 411 -8.53 -5.40 -12.02
C ALA A 411 -8.61 -6.91 -12.25
N HIS A 412 -9.80 -7.48 -12.01
CA HIS A 412 -10.05 -8.86 -12.36
C HIS A 412 -9.79 -9.12 -13.86
N PRO A 413 -9.06 -10.18 -14.26
CA PRO A 413 -8.63 -10.37 -15.66
C PRO A 413 -9.77 -10.42 -16.68
N ARG A 414 -10.94 -10.95 -16.29
CA ARG A 414 -12.16 -10.90 -17.12
C ARG A 414 -12.57 -9.51 -17.57
N HIS A 415 -12.33 -8.48 -16.76
CA HIS A 415 -12.65 -7.11 -17.13
C HIS A 415 -11.71 -6.56 -18.20
N ALA A 416 -10.44 -7.00 -18.20
CA ALA A 416 -9.50 -6.67 -19.27
C ALA A 416 -9.93 -7.29 -20.60
N ALA A 417 -10.25 -8.59 -20.61
CA ALA A 417 -10.72 -9.28 -21.81
C ALA A 417 -12.03 -8.68 -22.37
N MET A 418 -12.99 -8.36 -21.49
CA MET A 418 -14.25 -7.72 -21.91
C MET A 418 -14.05 -6.29 -22.41
N ARG A 419 -13.08 -5.54 -21.86
CA ARG A 419 -12.74 -4.22 -22.37
C ARG A 419 -12.14 -4.33 -23.77
N GLU A 420 -11.18 -5.22 -23.95
CA GLU A 420 -10.57 -5.50 -25.26
C GLU A 420 -11.64 -5.86 -26.30
N LEU A 421 -12.59 -6.73 -25.94
CA LEU A 421 -13.74 -7.07 -26.79
C LEU A 421 -14.61 -5.86 -27.14
N ARG A 422 -14.91 -4.97 -26.18
CA ARG A 422 -15.69 -3.75 -26.44
C ARG A 422 -14.96 -2.75 -27.33
N GLU A 423 -13.64 -2.66 -27.23
CA GLU A 423 -12.82 -1.82 -28.10
C GLU A 423 -12.82 -2.36 -29.54
N ILE A 424 -12.64 -3.67 -29.69
CA ILE A 424 -12.75 -4.35 -30.99
C ILE A 424 -14.15 -4.15 -31.58
N GLU A 425 -15.22 -4.35 -30.80
CA GLU A 425 -16.61 -4.14 -31.24
C GLU A 425 -16.83 -2.71 -31.76
N ARG A 426 -16.25 -1.69 -31.10
CA ARG A 426 -16.28 -0.31 -31.61
C ARG A 426 -15.51 -0.15 -32.93
N GLU A 427 -14.36 -0.79 -33.07
CA GLU A 427 -13.60 -0.76 -34.34
C GLU A 427 -14.40 -1.37 -35.49
N VAL A 428 -15.06 -2.51 -35.25
CA VAL A 428 -15.97 -3.15 -36.22
C VAL A 428 -17.10 -2.19 -36.60
N MET A 429 -17.74 -1.55 -35.60
CA MET A 429 -18.80 -0.56 -35.86
C MET A 429 -18.33 0.68 -36.63
N LEU A 430 -17.04 1.05 -36.50
CA LEU A 430 -16.44 2.17 -37.21
C LEU A 430 -15.90 1.77 -38.61
N GLY A 431 -16.03 0.50 -39.00
CA GLY A 431 -15.60 -0.01 -40.30
C GLY A 431 -14.12 -0.39 -40.38
N ASN A 432 -13.41 -0.51 -39.25
CA ASN A 432 -12.00 -0.91 -39.20
C ASN A 432 -11.87 -2.44 -39.06
N SER A 433 -12.47 -3.20 -39.98
CA SER A 433 -12.61 -4.67 -39.90
C SER A 433 -11.27 -5.42 -39.91
N ASP A 434 -10.28 -4.96 -40.67
CA ASP A 434 -8.98 -5.64 -40.76
C ASP A 434 -8.20 -5.60 -39.43
N SER A 435 -8.14 -4.42 -38.80
CA SER A 435 -7.53 -4.22 -37.46
C SER A 435 -8.27 -5.05 -36.40
N ALA A 436 -9.61 -5.00 -36.41
CA ALA A 436 -10.43 -5.78 -35.49
C ALA A 436 -10.20 -7.30 -35.67
N GLY A 437 -10.07 -7.77 -36.92
CA GLY A 437 -9.78 -9.17 -37.24
C GLY A 437 -8.45 -9.66 -36.69
N GLU A 438 -7.38 -8.88 -36.81
CA GLU A 438 -6.06 -9.22 -36.24
C GLU A 438 -6.12 -9.32 -34.70
N ARG A 439 -6.76 -8.34 -34.05
CA ARG A 439 -6.94 -8.34 -32.58
C ARG A 439 -7.78 -9.53 -32.10
N LEU A 440 -8.85 -9.87 -32.82
CA LEU A 440 -9.69 -11.03 -32.51
C LEU A 440 -8.92 -12.35 -32.67
N ARG A 441 -8.06 -12.48 -33.69
CA ARG A 441 -7.19 -13.67 -33.82
C ARG A 441 -6.26 -13.83 -32.63
N GLU A 442 -5.68 -12.74 -32.13
CA GLU A 442 -4.83 -12.79 -30.94
C GLU A 442 -5.62 -13.25 -29.71
N LEU A 443 -6.81 -12.69 -29.50
CA LEU A 443 -7.68 -13.03 -28.37
C LEU A 443 -8.15 -14.49 -28.43
N LEU A 444 -8.61 -14.94 -29.60
CA LEU A 444 -9.00 -16.33 -29.85
C LEU A 444 -7.82 -17.29 -29.82
N GLY A 445 -6.59 -16.83 -30.11
CA GLY A 445 -5.38 -17.62 -29.92
C GLY A 445 -5.08 -17.92 -28.44
N ARG A 446 -5.52 -17.05 -27.53
CA ARG A 446 -5.44 -17.26 -26.07
C ARG A 446 -6.59 -18.12 -25.55
N ASP A 447 -7.79 -17.93 -26.09
CA ASP A 447 -9.00 -18.69 -25.77
C ASP A 447 -9.89 -18.87 -26.99
N ALA A 448 -9.73 -20.01 -27.68
CA ALA A 448 -10.45 -20.32 -28.91
C ALA A 448 -11.96 -20.57 -28.70
N TYR A 449 -12.41 -20.70 -27.45
CA TYR A 449 -13.81 -20.94 -27.09
C TYR A 449 -14.48 -19.70 -26.49
N ASN A 450 -13.85 -18.51 -26.61
CA ASN A 450 -14.49 -17.26 -26.25
C ASN A 450 -15.63 -16.94 -27.25
N GLU A 451 -16.84 -17.36 -26.89
CA GLU A 451 -18.03 -17.25 -27.74
C GLU A 451 -18.32 -15.83 -28.23
N ARG A 452 -18.14 -14.83 -27.38
CA ARG A 452 -18.39 -13.43 -27.79
C ARG A 452 -17.34 -12.95 -28.79
N ALA A 453 -16.09 -13.35 -28.61
CA ALA A 453 -15.03 -13.07 -29.57
C ALA A 453 -15.29 -13.79 -30.90
N LEU A 454 -15.73 -15.05 -30.88
CA LEU A 454 -16.11 -15.82 -32.07
C LEU A 454 -17.26 -15.16 -32.84
N GLU A 455 -18.31 -14.69 -32.15
CA GLU A 455 -19.42 -13.97 -32.77
C GLU A 455 -18.93 -12.69 -33.48
N LEU A 456 -18.12 -11.86 -32.81
CA LEU A 456 -17.53 -10.66 -33.42
C LEU A 456 -16.59 -11.00 -34.59
N PHE A 457 -15.89 -12.13 -34.50
CA PHE A 457 -15.01 -12.62 -35.56
C PHE A 457 -15.80 -13.05 -36.79
N CYS A 458 -16.95 -13.69 -36.60
CA CYS A 458 -17.91 -13.96 -37.67
C CYS A 458 -18.38 -12.66 -38.32
N ASP A 459 -18.75 -11.64 -37.54
CA ASP A 459 -19.15 -10.33 -38.06
C ASP A 459 -18.05 -9.68 -38.93
N VAL A 460 -16.78 -9.77 -38.50
CA VAL A 460 -15.64 -9.26 -39.28
C VAL A 460 -15.51 -9.97 -40.63
N PHE A 461 -15.60 -11.30 -40.65
CA PHE A 461 -15.52 -12.07 -41.91
C PHE A 461 -16.74 -11.85 -42.81
N ILE A 462 -17.91 -11.65 -42.22
CA ILE A 462 -19.14 -11.26 -42.94
C ILE A 462 -18.95 -9.91 -43.64
N LEU A 463 -18.33 -8.94 -42.97
CA LEU A 463 -18.05 -7.61 -43.53
C LEU A 463 -16.96 -7.64 -44.61
N ASN A 464 -15.97 -8.52 -44.44
CA ASN A 464 -14.85 -8.66 -45.37
C ASN A 464 -15.15 -9.59 -46.56
N HIS A 465 -16.31 -10.26 -46.59
CA HIS A 465 -16.69 -11.24 -47.63
C HIS A 465 -15.64 -12.36 -47.79
N ASP A 466 -15.17 -12.94 -46.67
CA ASP A 466 -14.14 -13.99 -46.66
C ASP A 466 -14.56 -15.23 -45.85
N PRO A 467 -15.58 -15.99 -46.30
CA PRO A 467 -16.06 -17.18 -45.60
C PRO A 467 -15.03 -18.33 -45.60
N ASP A 468 -14.19 -18.43 -46.63
CA ASP A 468 -13.16 -19.46 -46.72
C ASP A 468 -12.02 -19.21 -45.72
N GLY A 469 -11.64 -17.96 -45.49
CA GLY A 469 -10.68 -17.59 -44.45
C GLY A 469 -11.15 -17.97 -43.03
N LEU A 470 -12.44 -17.83 -42.74
CA LEU A 470 -13.04 -18.30 -41.48
C LEU A 470 -12.99 -19.82 -41.36
N ALA A 471 -13.34 -20.54 -42.44
CA ALA A 471 -13.29 -22.01 -42.47
C ALA A 471 -11.88 -22.55 -42.22
N ALA A 472 -10.88 -21.95 -42.87
CA ALA A 472 -9.47 -22.29 -42.66
C ALA A 472 -9.05 -22.06 -41.20
N TRP A 473 -9.41 -20.92 -40.62
CA TRP A 473 -9.06 -20.60 -39.23
C TRP A 473 -9.68 -21.58 -38.22
N LEU A 474 -10.96 -21.96 -38.39
CA LEU A 474 -11.64 -22.91 -37.49
C LEU A 474 -10.95 -24.28 -37.51
N ARG A 475 -10.51 -24.73 -38.68
CA ARG A 475 -9.75 -25.98 -38.87
C ARG A 475 -8.39 -25.92 -38.19
N GLU A 476 -7.63 -24.87 -38.46
CA GLU A 476 -6.30 -24.65 -37.88
C GLU A 476 -6.37 -24.60 -36.34
N SER A 477 -7.39 -23.91 -35.82
CA SER A 477 -7.60 -23.73 -34.37
C SER A 477 -8.23 -24.96 -33.70
N ARG A 478 -8.66 -25.97 -34.47
CA ARG A 478 -9.29 -27.22 -33.99
C ARG A 478 -10.45 -26.98 -33.03
N VAL A 479 -11.28 -25.98 -33.33
CA VAL A 479 -12.47 -25.66 -32.53
C VAL A 479 -13.51 -26.76 -32.72
N ILE A 480 -14.02 -27.32 -31.63
CA ILE A 480 -15.06 -28.35 -31.66
C ILE A 480 -16.43 -27.64 -31.62
N LEU A 481 -17.17 -27.66 -32.73
CA LEU A 481 -18.41 -26.90 -32.89
C LEU A 481 -19.51 -27.30 -31.91
N SER A 482 -19.57 -28.59 -31.52
CA SER A 482 -20.54 -29.12 -30.56
C SER A 482 -20.36 -28.59 -29.13
N ARG A 483 -19.22 -27.98 -28.80
CA ARG A 483 -18.96 -27.35 -27.50
C ARG A 483 -19.41 -25.89 -27.43
N LEU A 484 -19.73 -25.29 -28.57
CA LEU A 484 -20.12 -23.89 -28.65
C LEU A 484 -21.61 -23.73 -28.32
N GLY A 485 -21.95 -22.61 -27.69
CA GLY A 485 -23.31 -22.21 -27.44
C GLY A 485 -24.11 -21.99 -28.74
N ALA A 486 -25.42 -22.14 -28.61
CA ALA A 486 -26.39 -22.05 -29.70
C ALA A 486 -26.28 -20.77 -30.55
N SER A 487 -26.04 -19.61 -29.93
CA SER A 487 -25.93 -18.34 -30.66
C SER A 487 -24.66 -18.27 -31.49
N THR A 488 -23.55 -18.79 -30.95
CA THR A 488 -22.25 -18.83 -31.61
C THR A 488 -22.28 -19.77 -32.82
N GLN A 489 -22.95 -20.92 -32.69
CA GLN A 489 -23.20 -21.83 -33.81
C GLN A 489 -24.02 -21.16 -34.92
N VAL A 490 -25.03 -20.34 -34.56
CA VAL A 490 -25.81 -19.57 -35.54
C VAL A 490 -24.97 -18.52 -36.26
N ALA A 491 -24.14 -17.76 -35.53
CA ALA A 491 -23.25 -16.77 -36.14
C ALA A 491 -22.25 -17.41 -37.11
N LEU A 492 -21.68 -18.57 -36.74
CA LEU A 492 -20.78 -19.34 -37.60
C LEU A 492 -21.48 -19.81 -38.88
N ALA A 493 -22.70 -20.33 -38.78
CA ALA A 493 -23.47 -20.76 -39.95
C ALA A 493 -23.83 -19.59 -40.88
N GLU A 494 -24.10 -18.40 -40.32
CA GLU A 494 -24.37 -17.21 -41.12
C GLU A 494 -23.12 -16.71 -41.87
N ALA A 495 -21.97 -16.66 -41.18
CA ALA A 495 -20.70 -16.27 -41.79
C ALA A 495 -20.23 -17.27 -42.85
N LEU A 496 -20.24 -18.57 -42.52
CA LEU A 496 -19.93 -19.65 -43.46
C LEU A 496 -21.01 -19.81 -44.54
N GLY A 497 -22.18 -19.20 -44.43
CA GLY A 497 -23.23 -19.25 -45.46
C GLY A 497 -23.05 -18.21 -46.57
N GLN A 498 -22.08 -17.28 -46.46
CA GLN A 498 -21.89 -16.23 -47.46
C GLN A 498 -21.33 -16.74 -48.78
N ASP A 499 -21.77 -16.19 -49.91
CA ASP A 499 -21.36 -16.55 -51.28
C ASP A 499 -21.73 -17.97 -51.74
N ALA A 500 -22.01 -18.09 -53.04
CA ALA A 500 -22.54 -19.30 -53.67
C ALA A 500 -21.47 -20.35 -54.03
N THR A 501 -20.19 -19.97 -54.00
CA THR A 501 -19.07 -20.88 -54.27
C THR A 501 -18.56 -21.46 -52.95
N GLU A 502 -18.85 -22.73 -52.71
CA GLU A 502 -18.48 -23.46 -51.50
C GLU A 502 -17.16 -24.21 -51.71
N SER A 503 -16.14 -23.93 -50.88
CA SER A 503 -14.98 -24.82 -50.78
C SER A 503 -15.34 -26.11 -50.05
N ALA A 504 -14.65 -27.21 -50.35
CA ALA A 504 -14.92 -28.51 -49.71
C ALA A 504 -14.77 -28.45 -48.17
N GLU A 505 -13.81 -27.65 -47.69
CA GLU A 505 -13.54 -27.45 -46.27
C GLU A 505 -14.68 -26.72 -45.55
N ARG A 506 -15.25 -25.72 -46.23
CA ARG A 506 -16.40 -24.95 -45.78
C ARG A 506 -17.67 -25.80 -45.76
N GLN A 507 -17.88 -26.64 -46.77
CA GLN A 507 -19.04 -27.54 -46.85
C GLN A 507 -19.09 -28.52 -45.67
N GLU A 508 -17.96 -29.13 -45.33
CA GLU A 508 -17.86 -30.05 -44.19
C GLU A 508 -18.24 -29.39 -42.85
N LEU A 509 -17.86 -28.12 -42.64
CA LEU A 509 -18.22 -27.37 -41.42
C LEU A 509 -19.72 -27.01 -41.39
N ILE A 510 -20.30 -26.67 -42.54
CA ILE A 510 -21.74 -26.41 -42.69
C ILE A 510 -22.54 -27.67 -42.36
N ASP A 511 -22.15 -28.83 -42.92
CA ASP A 511 -22.81 -30.11 -42.67
C ASP A 511 -22.74 -30.49 -41.17
N GLU A 512 -21.61 -30.22 -40.51
CA GLU A 512 -21.47 -30.42 -39.06
C GLU A 512 -22.44 -29.53 -38.25
N LEU A 513 -22.56 -28.24 -38.60
CA LEU A 513 -23.51 -27.32 -37.94
C LEU A 513 -24.96 -27.74 -38.18
N GLN A 514 -25.30 -28.23 -39.38
CA GLN A 514 -26.64 -28.76 -39.70
C GLN A 514 -26.97 -30.00 -38.86
N ALA A 515 -26.01 -30.92 -38.70
CA ALA A 515 -26.19 -32.11 -37.88
C ALA A 515 -26.44 -31.74 -36.41
N LEU A 516 -25.68 -30.80 -35.85
CA LEU A 516 -25.86 -30.31 -34.48
C LEU A 516 -27.24 -29.68 -34.25
N ALA A 517 -27.79 -29.03 -35.28
CA ALA A 517 -29.14 -28.47 -35.23
C ALA A 517 -30.23 -29.54 -35.22
N ALA A 518 -30.03 -30.62 -36.00
CA ALA A 518 -30.96 -31.73 -36.13
C ALA A 518 -31.02 -32.62 -34.87
N GLU A 519 -29.94 -32.67 -34.09
CA GLU A 519 -29.85 -33.44 -32.83
C GLU A 519 -30.68 -32.85 -31.66
N GLY A 520 -31.33 -31.70 -31.85
CA GLY A 520 -32.27 -31.14 -30.88
C GLY A 520 -31.61 -30.40 -29.71
N HIS A 521 -30.35 -29.98 -29.85
CA HIS A 521 -29.61 -29.21 -28.85
C HIS A 521 -29.83 -27.69 -28.94
N LEU A 522 -30.54 -27.21 -29.97
CA LEU A 522 -30.90 -25.81 -30.17
C LEU A 522 -32.36 -25.55 -29.79
N HIS A 523 -32.63 -24.41 -29.13
CA HIS A 523 -33.99 -23.91 -28.93
C HIS A 523 -34.63 -23.65 -30.31
N GLU A 524 -35.94 -23.91 -30.46
CA GLU A 524 -36.66 -23.93 -31.76
C GLU A 524 -36.42 -22.67 -32.63
N ASP A 525 -36.32 -21.50 -32.01
CA ASP A 525 -36.04 -20.21 -32.68
C ASP A 525 -34.61 -20.09 -33.23
N HIS A 526 -33.61 -20.68 -32.56
CA HIS A 526 -32.22 -20.73 -33.02
C HIS A 526 -32.03 -21.76 -34.14
N ALA A 527 -32.71 -22.91 -34.06
CA ALA A 527 -32.72 -23.90 -35.13
C ALA A 527 -33.35 -23.32 -36.42
N LEU A 528 -34.45 -22.57 -36.30
CA LEU A 528 -35.08 -21.88 -37.43
C LEU A 528 -34.19 -20.81 -38.06
N ARG A 529 -33.46 -20.02 -37.25
CA ARG A 529 -32.50 -19.03 -37.76
C ARG A 529 -31.31 -19.68 -38.47
N LEU A 530 -30.75 -20.74 -37.90
CA LEU A 530 -29.67 -21.50 -38.51
C LEU A 530 -30.10 -22.04 -39.89
N VAL A 531 -31.26 -22.70 -39.95
CA VAL A 531 -31.82 -23.23 -41.20
C VAL A 531 -32.14 -22.11 -42.19
N ALA A 532 -32.60 -20.94 -41.74
CA ALA A 532 -32.89 -19.80 -42.60
C ALA A 532 -31.63 -19.12 -43.16
N SER A 533 -30.52 -19.11 -42.41
CA SER A 533 -29.22 -18.61 -42.88
C SER A 533 -28.62 -19.57 -43.91
N LEU A 534 -28.69 -20.88 -43.66
CA LEU A 534 -28.20 -21.92 -44.58
C LEU A 534 -29.10 -22.11 -45.82
N ARG A 535 -30.38 -21.76 -45.76
CA ARG A 535 -31.25 -21.72 -46.96
C ARG A 535 -30.96 -20.54 -47.88
N ARG A 536 -30.42 -19.43 -47.37
CA ARG A 536 -30.00 -18.30 -48.20
C ARG A 536 -28.73 -18.60 -49.00
N SER A 537 -27.96 -19.62 -48.61
CA SER A 537 -26.73 -20.06 -49.29
C SER A 537 -26.95 -21.13 -50.38
N GLY A 538 -28.21 -21.54 -50.64
CA GLY A 538 -28.56 -22.33 -51.83
C GLY A 538 -28.81 -23.82 -51.62
N GLN A 539 -28.92 -24.31 -50.38
CA GLN A 539 -29.28 -25.71 -50.12
C GLN A 539 -30.80 -25.90 -49.96
N HIS A 540 -31.35 -26.81 -50.77
CA HIS A 540 -32.77 -27.18 -50.84
C HIS A 540 -33.14 -28.30 -49.86
#